data_AF-A0A941IRT9-F1
#
_entry.id   AF-A0A941IRT9-F1
#
_cell.length_a   1.000
_cell.length_b   1.000
_cell.length_c   1.000
_cell.angle_alpha   90.00
_cell.angle_beta   90.00
_cell.angle_gamma   90.00
#
_symmetry.space_group_name_H-M   'P 1'
#
loop_
_entity.id
_entity.type
_entity.pdbx_description
1 polymer ?
#
loop_
_entity_poly.entity_id
_entity_poly.type
_entity_poly.pdbx_seq_one_letter_code
_entity_poly.pdbx_strand_id
1 'polypeptide(L)'
;MTVDYLALALLAGALRQGLWCAAVGARALGGAALAGLLGAHAVRAGALQRLLVVPEPGERWAEVSAVLADGVDLVLLSPPGAVSPQVARRVDARLRQGATAGERHRAALLVLGPWPSARAVLRVDRLGWSGLGTGTGHLLAGEAVVTAEDRTRRVRTARVWLPADEGGLAPASAESISAPAAASADLDWSPSRTRRLTAVA
;
A
#
# COMPACT_ATOMS: atom_id res chain seq x y z
N MET A 1 -5.64 -15.24 1.71
CA MET A 1 -5.37 -13.86 1.29
C MET A 1 -3.87 -13.67 1.17
N THR A 2 -3.39 -13.39 -0.03
CA THR A 2 -1.97 -13.16 -0.34
C THR A 2 -1.63 -11.71 -0.01
N VAL A 3 -0.48 -11.51 0.65
CA VAL A 3 0.08 -10.20 1.01
C VAL A 3 0.10 -9.27 -0.21
N ASP A 4 -0.46 -8.06 -0.07
CA ASP A 4 -0.35 -7.05 -1.12
C ASP A 4 0.94 -6.26 -0.94
N TYR A 5 1.91 -6.52 -1.82
CA TYR A 5 3.27 -6.01 -1.70
C TYR A 5 3.33 -4.48 -1.90
N LEU A 6 2.44 -3.90 -2.71
CA LEU A 6 2.40 -2.44 -2.86
C LEU A 6 1.86 -1.79 -1.60
N ALA A 7 0.80 -2.36 -0.99
CA ALA A 7 0.28 -1.81 0.26
C ALA A 7 1.31 -1.86 1.39
N LEU A 8 2.03 -2.98 1.52
CA LEU A 8 3.11 -3.07 2.48
C LEU A 8 4.25 -2.10 2.18
N ALA A 9 4.57 -1.85 0.92
CA ALA A 9 5.65 -0.93 0.58
C ALA A 9 5.27 0.54 0.80
N LEU A 10 4.00 0.90 0.60
CA LEU A 10 3.45 2.20 0.99
C LEU A 10 3.46 2.37 2.51
N LEU A 11 3.03 1.34 3.25
CA LEU A 11 3.11 1.30 4.72
C LEU A 11 4.55 1.45 5.22
N ALA A 12 5.50 0.71 4.63
CA ALA A 12 6.92 0.82 4.93
C ALA A 12 7.45 2.24 4.64
N GLY A 13 7.03 2.84 3.53
CA GLY A 13 7.39 4.22 3.19
C GLY A 13 6.91 5.25 4.21
N ALA A 14 5.70 5.08 4.75
CA ALA A 14 5.17 5.93 5.82
C ALA A 14 5.95 5.75 7.13
N LEU A 15 6.20 4.49 7.52
CA LEU A 15 6.99 4.18 8.71
C LEU A 15 8.44 4.71 8.63
N ARG A 16 9.07 4.64 7.45
CA ARG A 16 10.41 5.23 7.21
C ARG A 16 10.44 6.75 7.37
N GLN A 17 9.34 7.42 7.05
CA GLN A 17 9.19 8.86 7.27
C GLN A 17 8.93 9.20 8.74
N GLY A 18 8.91 8.20 9.63
CA GLY A 18 8.58 8.40 11.03
C GLY A 18 7.10 8.73 11.22
N LEU A 19 6.20 8.20 10.40
CA LEU A 19 4.76 8.32 10.63
C LEU A 19 4.28 7.21 11.57
N TRP A 20 3.24 7.48 12.35
CA TRP A 20 2.46 6.47 13.06
C TRP A 20 1.50 5.82 12.08
N CYS A 21 1.48 4.49 12.07
CA CYS A 21 0.63 3.72 11.18
C CYS A 21 -0.20 2.71 11.97
N ALA A 22 -1.38 2.38 11.46
CA ALA A 22 -2.19 1.27 11.95
C ALA A 22 -2.50 0.30 10.81
N ALA A 23 -2.54 -1.00 11.12
CA ALA A 23 -3.02 -2.03 10.21
C ALA A 23 -4.20 -2.78 10.84
N VAL A 24 -5.35 -2.81 10.16
CA VAL A 24 -6.61 -3.34 10.68
C VAL A 24 -7.15 -4.42 9.75
N GLY A 25 -7.47 -5.60 10.30
CA GLY A 25 -8.03 -6.73 9.54
C GLY A 25 -7.02 -7.45 8.63
N ALA A 26 -5.76 -7.01 8.61
CA ALA A 26 -4.70 -7.64 7.85
C ALA A 26 -4.13 -8.85 8.62
N ARG A 27 -4.91 -9.93 8.77
CA ARG A 27 -4.52 -11.17 9.49
C ARG A 27 -3.16 -11.73 9.07
N ALA A 28 -2.80 -11.56 7.80
CA ALA A 28 -1.52 -11.97 7.24
C ALA A 28 -0.68 -10.75 6.86
N LEU A 29 -0.66 -9.69 7.69
CA LEU A 29 0.33 -8.63 7.55
C LEU A 29 1.70 -9.29 7.64
N GLY A 30 2.36 -9.52 6.51
CA GLY A 30 3.58 -10.31 6.45
C GLY A 30 4.69 -9.56 7.16
N GLY A 31 4.87 -9.74 8.47
CA GLY A 31 5.82 -8.98 9.28
C GLY A 31 7.25 -9.06 8.74
N ALA A 32 7.66 -10.25 8.28
CA ALA A 32 8.95 -10.45 7.61
C ALA A 32 9.04 -9.70 6.28
N ALA A 33 7.97 -9.68 5.48
CA ALA A 33 7.92 -8.93 4.23
C ALA A 33 7.95 -7.41 4.47
N LEU A 34 7.25 -6.93 5.50
CA LEU A 34 7.28 -5.53 5.91
C LEU A 34 8.67 -5.13 6.42
N ALA A 35 9.32 -5.96 7.23
CA ALA A 35 10.68 -5.72 7.71
C ALA A 35 11.68 -5.66 6.55
N GLY A 36 11.56 -6.56 5.57
CA GLY A 36 12.36 -6.51 4.34
C GLY A 36 12.12 -5.23 3.53
N LEU A 37 10.86 -4.80 3.41
CA LEU A 37 10.49 -3.55 2.73
C LEU A 37 10.88 -2.28 3.48
N LEU A 38 11.04 -2.34 4.80
CA LEU A 38 11.52 -1.22 5.62
C LEU A 38 13.03 -0.99 5.44
N GLY A 39 13.78 -2.08 5.23
CA GLY A 39 15.24 -2.06 5.21
C GLY A 39 15.84 -2.09 6.62
N ALA A 40 17.06 -2.63 6.72
CA ALA A 40 17.72 -2.88 8.01
C ALA A 40 17.98 -1.60 8.84
N HIS A 41 18.15 -0.45 8.19
CA HIS A 41 18.32 0.83 8.88
C HIS A 41 17.04 1.25 9.61
N ALA A 42 15.90 1.30 8.90
CA ALA A 42 14.64 1.73 9.48
C ALA A 42 14.15 0.77 10.59
N VAL A 43 14.38 -0.54 10.42
CA VAL A 43 14.08 -1.53 11.45
C VAL A 43 14.89 -1.24 12.73
N ARG A 44 16.20 -0.99 12.61
CA ARG A 44 17.06 -0.64 13.76
C ARG A 44 16.72 0.71 14.37
N ALA A 45 16.25 1.66 13.57
CA ALA A 45 15.76 2.96 14.03
C ALA A 45 14.39 2.88 14.74
N GLY A 46 13.83 1.68 14.92
CA GLY A 46 12.58 1.49 15.64
C GLY A 46 11.33 1.82 14.82
N ALA A 47 11.40 1.86 13.49
CA ALA A 47 10.25 2.20 12.65
C ALA A 47 9.03 1.30 12.93
N LEU A 48 9.24 0.03 13.28
CA LEU A 48 8.16 -0.90 13.64
C LEU A 48 7.45 -0.55 14.96
N GLN A 49 8.09 0.19 15.86
CA GLN A 49 7.46 0.65 17.12
C GLN A 49 6.34 1.67 16.87
N ARG A 50 6.29 2.23 15.65
CA ARG A 50 5.27 3.17 15.20
C ARG A 50 4.09 2.50 14.48
N LEU A 51 4.06 1.16 14.46
CA LEU A 51 3.01 0.39 13.82
C LEU A 51 2.08 -0.26 14.86
N LEU A 52 0.82 0.13 14.85
CA LEU A 52 -0.27 -0.55 15.55
C LEU A 52 -0.84 -1.64 14.65
N VAL A 53 -1.10 -2.83 15.18
CA VAL A 53 -1.70 -3.93 14.41
C VAL A 53 -2.91 -4.49 15.13
N VAL A 54 -4.05 -4.50 14.45
CA VAL A 54 -5.27 -5.19 14.86
C VAL A 54 -5.59 -6.26 13.82
N PRO A 55 -5.09 -7.50 14.00
CA PRO A 55 -5.23 -8.55 13.00
C PRO A 55 -6.71 -8.94 12.76
N GLU A 56 -7.51 -8.97 13.82
CA GLU A 56 -8.86 -9.51 13.82
C GLU A 56 -9.83 -8.55 14.53
N PRO A 57 -10.27 -7.48 13.85
CA PRO A 57 -11.17 -6.49 14.46
C PRO A 57 -12.64 -6.97 14.56
N GLY A 58 -12.97 -8.13 13.98
CA GLY A 58 -14.33 -8.68 13.95
C GLY A 58 -15.33 -7.76 13.25
N GLU A 59 -16.58 -7.76 13.70
CA GLU A 59 -17.66 -6.94 13.14
C GLU A 59 -17.47 -5.44 13.37
N ARG A 60 -16.72 -5.07 14.42
CA ARG A 60 -16.44 -3.68 14.81
C ARG A 60 -15.28 -3.04 14.04
N TRP A 61 -14.86 -3.62 12.93
CA TRP A 61 -13.72 -3.13 12.13
C TRP A 61 -13.82 -1.64 11.76
N ALA A 62 -15.03 -1.14 11.48
CA ALA A 62 -15.23 0.25 11.11
C ALA A 62 -14.97 1.19 12.30
N GLU A 63 -15.43 0.82 13.50
CA GLU A 63 -15.21 1.58 14.73
C GLU A 63 -13.74 1.55 15.15
N VAL A 64 -13.11 0.37 15.11
CA VAL A 64 -11.68 0.20 15.40
C VAL A 64 -10.84 1.06 14.46
N SER A 65 -11.14 1.06 13.16
CA SER A 65 -10.42 1.86 12.17
C SER A 65 -10.57 3.36 12.43
N ALA A 66 -11.77 3.80 12.79
CA ALA A 66 -12.05 5.19 13.12
C ALA A 66 -11.30 5.66 14.38
N VAL A 67 -11.32 4.85 15.44
CA VAL A 67 -10.62 5.17 16.70
C VAL A 67 -9.11 5.23 16.49
N LEU A 68 -8.54 4.27 15.74
CA LEU A 68 -7.10 4.28 15.45
C LEU A 68 -6.70 5.51 14.63
N ALA A 69 -7.55 5.92 13.69
CA ALA A 69 -7.29 7.08 12.85
C ALA A 69 -7.16 8.41 13.63
N ASP A 70 -7.71 8.50 14.84
CA ASP A 70 -7.56 9.71 15.68
C ASP A 70 -6.13 9.87 16.23
N GLY A 71 -5.31 8.82 16.19
CA GLY A 71 -3.96 8.80 16.78
C GLY A 71 -2.83 8.40 15.81
N VAL A 72 -3.12 8.20 14.53
CA VAL A 72 -2.12 7.79 13.53
C VAL A 72 -2.20 8.64 12.26
N ASP A 73 -1.16 8.53 11.44
CA ASP A 73 -1.04 9.27 10.19
C ASP A 73 -1.53 8.43 8.97
N LEU A 74 -1.48 7.10 9.09
CA LEU A 74 -1.93 6.18 8.05
C LEU A 74 -2.62 4.94 8.63
N VAL A 75 -3.79 4.58 8.09
CA VAL A 75 -4.50 3.34 8.39
C VAL A 75 -4.49 2.45 7.14
N LEU A 76 -3.87 1.27 7.24
CA LEU A 76 -4.03 0.18 6.29
C LEU A 76 -5.19 -0.71 6.73
N LEU A 77 -6.27 -0.74 5.96
CA LEU A 77 -7.49 -1.45 6.27
C LEU A 77 -7.72 -2.62 5.29
N SER A 78 -7.96 -3.80 5.83
CA SER A 78 -8.46 -4.96 5.11
C SER A 78 -9.84 -5.33 5.65
N PRO A 79 -10.93 -4.82 5.04
CA PRO A 79 -12.27 -5.13 5.51
C PRO A 79 -12.58 -6.63 5.32
N PRO A 80 -13.43 -7.24 6.16
CA PRO A 80 -13.75 -8.67 6.10
C PRO A 80 -14.53 -9.07 4.84
N GLY A 81 -15.02 -8.11 4.07
CA GLY A 81 -15.80 -8.34 2.85
C GLY A 81 -16.14 -7.04 2.12
N ALA A 82 -17.15 -7.10 1.25
CA ALA A 82 -17.65 -5.94 0.53
C ALA A 82 -18.18 -4.88 1.49
N VAL A 83 -17.73 -3.64 1.31
CA VAL A 83 -18.13 -2.50 2.17
C VAL A 83 -19.26 -1.74 1.52
N SER A 84 -20.38 -1.55 2.24
CA SER A 84 -21.49 -0.74 1.75
C SER A 84 -21.13 0.76 1.73
N PRO A 85 -21.73 1.55 0.83
CA PRO A 85 -21.49 3.01 0.79
C PRO A 85 -21.80 3.72 2.11
N GLN A 86 -22.78 3.24 2.87
CA GLN A 86 -23.15 3.80 4.17
C GLN A 86 -22.05 3.59 5.21
N VAL A 87 -21.46 2.39 5.28
CA VAL A 87 -20.36 2.09 6.21
C VAL A 87 -19.11 2.87 5.81
N ALA A 88 -18.77 2.88 4.51
CA ALA A 88 -17.63 3.65 4.01
C ALA A 88 -17.75 5.14 4.36
N ARG A 89 -18.92 5.76 4.12
CA ARG A 89 -19.18 7.16 4.48
C ARG A 89 -19.01 7.43 5.98
N ARG A 90 -19.40 6.51 6.86
CA ARG A 90 -19.23 6.65 8.32
C ARG A 90 -17.75 6.65 8.70
N VAL A 91 -16.96 5.72 8.14
CA VAL A 91 -15.51 5.67 8.37
C VAL A 91 -14.84 6.93 7.83
N ASP A 92 -15.16 7.36 6.61
CA ASP A 92 -14.60 8.57 6.02
C ASP A 92 -14.96 9.83 6.82
N ALA A 93 -16.17 9.91 7.36
CA ALA A 93 -16.59 11.03 8.19
C ALA A 93 -15.77 11.10 9.47
N ARG A 94 -15.50 9.95 10.11
CA ARG A 94 -14.66 9.88 11.30
C ARG A 94 -13.21 10.29 11.03
N LEU A 95 -12.64 9.80 9.92
CA LEU A 95 -11.30 10.22 9.45
C LEU A 95 -11.18 11.74 9.27
N ARG A 96 -12.26 12.41 8.88
CA ARG A 96 -12.28 13.88 8.72
C ARG A 96 -12.54 14.63 10.03
N GLN A 97 -13.32 14.06 10.95
CA GLN A 97 -13.72 14.69 12.21
C GLN A 97 -12.57 14.84 13.21
N GLY A 98 -11.51 14.03 13.12
CA GLY A 98 -10.30 14.21 13.92
C GLY A 98 -9.61 15.57 13.73
N ALA A 99 -9.86 16.27 12.61
CA ALA A 99 -9.19 17.52 12.22
C ALA A 99 -9.75 18.81 12.85
N THR A 100 -10.74 18.73 13.75
CA THR A 100 -11.53 19.91 14.18
C THR A 100 -10.91 20.75 15.32
N ALA A 101 -9.67 20.47 15.75
CA ALA A 101 -8.99 21.28 16.76
C ALA A 101 -7.58 21.64 16.29
N GLY A 102 -7.39 22.90 15.85
CA GLY A 102 -6.16 23.71 15.78
C GLY A 102 -4.88 23.16 15.12
N GLU A 103 -4.49 21.92 15.41
CA GLU A 103 -3.22 21.30 15.07
C GLU A 103 -3.37 19.84 14.60
N ARG A 104 -4.60 19.34 14.36
CA ARG A 104 -4.81 17.90 14.19
C ARG A 104 -4.55 17.36 12.79
N HIS A 105 -3.67 16.37 12.79
CA HIS A 105 -3.25 15.52 11.68
C HIS A 105 -4.44 14.76 11.07
N ARG A 106 -4.52 14.69 9.73
CA ARG A 106 -5.51 13.88 9.01
C ARG A 106 -4.90 12.53 8.63
N ALA A 107 -5.41 11.44 9.19
CA ALA A 107 -4.97 10.10 8.81
C ALA A 107 -5.36 9.79 7.36
N ALA A 108 -4.42 9.28 6.57
CA ALA A 108 -4.69 8.67 5.28
C ALA A 108 -5.26 7.25 5.47
N LEU A 109 -6.15 6.80 4.59
CA LEU A 109 -6.72 5.45 4.60
C LEU A 109 -6.33 4.69 3.33
N LEU A 110 -5.57 3.61 3.49
CA LEU A 110 -5.23 2.67 2.44
C LEU A 110 -6.06 1.40 2.61
N VAL A 111 -6.89 1.06 1.63
CA VAL A 111 -7.82 -0.08 1.70
C VAL A 111 -7.41 -1.19 0.74
N LEU A 112 -7.31 -2.41 1.27
CA LEU A 112 -7.17 -3.63 0.47
C LEU A 112 -8.53 -4.02 -0.10
N GLY A 113 -8.75 -3.76 -1.38
CA GLY A 113 -10.02 -4.03 -2.06
C GLY A 113 -10.84 -2.78 -2.37
N PRO A 114 -12.08 -2.93 -2.85
CA PRO A 114 -12.89 -1.81 -3.30
C PRO A 114 -13.33 -0.93 -2.12
N TRP A 115 -13.26 0.39 -2.30
CA TRP A 115 -13.82 1.36 -1.38
C TRP A 115 -14.74 2.32 -2.14
N PRO A 116 -16.02 2.48 -1.74
CA PRO A 116 -17.00 3.28 -2.47
C PRO A 116 -16.60 4.74 -2.74
N SER A 117 -15.85 5.35 -1.83
CA SER A 117 -15.46 6.76 -1.82
C SER A 117 -13.96 6.97 -2.09
N ALA A 118 -13.34 6.02 -2.78
CA ALA A 118 -11.94 6.07 -3.22
C ALA A 118 -11.56 7.43 -3.82
N ARG A 119 -10.46 8.04 -3.34
CA ARG A 119 -9.88 9.19 -4.03
C ARG A 119 -8.99 8.77 -5.19
N ALA A 120 -8.29 7.65 -5.03
CA ALA A 120 -7.51 7.00 -6.07
C ALA A 120 -7.57 5.48 -5.92
N VAL A 121 -7.44 4.77 -7.04
CA VAL A 121 -7.31 3.32 -7.10
C VAL A 121 -5.94 3.01 -7.68
N LEU A 122 -5.12 2.32 -6.91
CA LEU A 122 -3.81 1.85 -7.33
C LEU A 122 -3.94 0.42 -7.86
N ARG A 123 -3.31 0.13 -8.98
CA ARG A 123 -3.19 -1.22 -9.53
C ARG A 123 -1.73 -1.51 -9.77
N VAL A 124 -1.35 -2.76 -9.52
CA VAL A 124 0.01 -3.23 -9.80
C VAL A 124 -0.04 -4.34 -10.81
N ASP A 125 0.70 -4.12 -11.90
CA ASP A 125 1.00 -5.11 -12.90
C ASP A 125 2.51 -5.38 -12.83
N ARG A 126 2.90 -6.56 -12.33
CA ARG A 126 4.30 -6.91 -12.13
C ARG A 126 4.93 -7.31 -13.46
N LEU A 127 6.06 -6.69 -13.81
CA LEU A 127 6.74 -6.88 -15.09
C LEU A 127 7.77 -8.01 -15.03
N GLY A 128 8.46 -8.19 -13.90
CA GLY A 128 9.48 -9.23 -13.79
C GLY A 128 10.19 -9.23 -12.43
N TRP A 129 11.11 -10.18 -12.28
CA TRP A 129 12.02 -10.26 -11.13
C TRP A 129 13.47 -10.41 -11.60
N SER A 130 14.41 -9.85 -10.84
CA SER A 130 15.85 -9.99 -11.04
C SER A 130 16.52 -10.62 -9.82
N GLY A 131 17.77 -11.07 -9.97
CA GLY A 131 18.61 -11.57 -8.86
C GLY A 131 18.84 -13.08 -8.80
N LEU A 132 18.16 -13.88 -9.61
CA LEU A 132 18.33 -15.34 -9.61
C LEU A 132 19.66 -15.84 -10.22
N GLY A 133 20.43 -14.98 -10.91
CA GLY A 133 21.66 -15.38 -11.58
C GLY A 133 21.45 -16.58 -12.51
N THR A 134 22.29 -17.60 -12.40
CA THR A 134 22.16 -18.88 -13.14
C THR A 134 21.25 -19.92 -12.43
N GLY A 135 20.33 -19.49 -11.58
CA GLY A 135 19.33 -20.36 -10.93
C GLY A 135 19.57 -20.68 -9.46
N THR A 136 20.63 -20.15 -8.84
CA THR A 136 20.96 -20.32 -7.40
C THR A 136 21.05 -19.00 -6.63
N GLY A 137 20.58 -17.88 -7.21
CA GLY A 137 20.52 -16.58 -6.55
C GLY A 137 19.24 -16.34 -5.74
N HIS A 138 19.17 -15.18 -5.08
CA HIS A 138 17.97 -14.70 -4.38
C HIS A 138 17.23 -13.68 -5.24
N LEU A 139 15.89 -13.63 -5.17
CA LEU A 139 15.14 -12.54 -5.81
C LEU A 139 15.51 -11.22 -5.13
N LEU A 140 16.19 -10.33 -5.85
CA LEU A 140 16.72 -9.08 -5.29
C LEU A 140 15.72 -7.94 -5.50
N ALA A 141 15.23 -7.77 -6.72
CA ALA A 141 14.31 -6.71 -7.06
C ALA A 141 13.23 -7.19 -8.03
N GLY A 142 12.06 -6.56 -7.97
CA GLY A 142 10.98 -6.81 -8.91
C GLY A 142 10.60 -5.52 -9.62
N GLU A 143 10.59 -5.50 -10.94
CA GLU A 143 10.04 -4.37 -11.68
C GLU A 143 8.52 -4.50 -11.74
N ALA A 144 7.82 -3.41 -11.47
CA ALA A 144 6.37 -3.35 -11.53
C ALA A 144 5.89 -2.04 -12.16
N VAL A 145 4.76 -2.10 -12.85
CA VAL A 145 3.98 -0.93 -13.26
C VAL A 145 2.91 -0.70 -12.21
N VAL A 146 2.91 0.50 -11.64
CA VAL A 146 1.83 0.98 -10.78
C VAL A 146 0.99 1.96 -11.56
N THR A 147 -0.31 1.68 -11.66
CA THR A 147 -1.29 2.57 -12.26
C THR A 147 -2.17 3.17 -11.18
N ALA A 148 -2.27 4.50 -11.13
CA ALA A 148 -3.16 5.24 -10.26
C ALA A 148 -4.30 5.86 -11.08
N GLU A 149 -5.53 5.50 -10.76
CA GLU A 149 -6.75 6.06 -11.38
C GLU A 149 -7.49 6.89 -10.32
N ASP A 150 -7.70 8.19 -10.56
CA ASP A 150 -8.44 9.03 -9.63
C ASP A 150 -9.96 9.05 -9.91
N ARG A 151 -10.72 9.77 -9.07
CA ARG A 151 -12.18 9.92 -9.21
C ARG A 151 -12.63 10.58 -10.52
N THR A 152 -11.74 11.35 -11.17
CA THR A 152 -11.98 12.02 -12.46
C THR A 152 -11.60 11.12 -13.64
N ARG A 153 -11.29 9.84 -13.38
CA ARG A 153 -10.79 8.87 -14.37
C ARG A 153 -9.45 9.27 -14.97
N ARG A 154 -8.71 10.20 -14.36
CA ARG A 154 -7.35 10.50 -14.79
C ARG A 154 -6.45 9.37 -14.36
N VAL A 155 -5.75 8.80 -15.33
CA VAL A 155 -4.82 7.69 -15.11
C VAL A 155 -3.38 8.23 -15.11
N ARG A 156 -2.60 7.82 -14.11
CA ARG A 156 -1.15 8.02 -14.05
C ARG A 156 -0.48 6.67 -13.90
N THR A 157 0.65 6.49 -14.57
CA THR A 157 1.39 5.23 -14.56
C THR A 157 2.83 5.51 -14.18
N ALA A 158 3.42 4.64 -13.35
CA ALA A 158 4.82 4.72 -12.95
C ALA A 158 5.44 3.32 -12.96
N ARG A 159 6.66 3.21 -13.49
CA ARG A 159 7.49 2.00 -13.32
C ARG A 159 8.29 2.14 -12.04
N VAL A 160 8.25 1.09 -11.22
CA VAL A 160 8.88 1.07 -9.89
C VAL A 160 9.60 -0.25 -9.65
N TRP A 161 10.67 -0.17 -8.87
CA TRP A 161 11.27 -1.32 -8.20
C TRP A 161 10.49 -1.63 -6.92
N LEU A 162 10.08 -2.89 -6.75
CA LEU A 162 9.29 -3.41 -5.65
C LEU A 162 9.59 -4.90 -5.34
N PRO A 163 10.41 -5.21 -4.32
CA PRO A 163 11.15 -4.25 -3.50
C PRO A 163 12.29 -3.59 -4.31
N ALA A 164 12.69 -2.38 -3.90
CA ALA A 164 13.96 -1.78 -4.29
C ALA A 164 15.12 -2.35 -3.43
N ASP A 165 16.37 -2.05 -3.80
CA ASP A 165 17.57 -2.65 -3.17
C ASP A 165 17.65 -2.43 -1.65
N GLU A 166 17.26 -1.26 -1.14
CA GLU A 166 17.19 -0.97 0.30
C GLU A 166 15.84 -1.34 0.94
N GLY A 167 14.97 -2.01 0.19
CA GLY A 167 13.57 -2.21 0.52
C GLY A 167 12.67 -1.08 0.00
N GLY A 168 11.36 -1.33 0.02
CA GLY A 168 10.36 -0.32 -0.31
C GLY A 168 10.13 -0.15 -1.81
N LEU A 169 9.86 1.09 -2.22
CA LEU A 169 9.55 1.50 -3.59
C LEU A 169 10.61 2.50 -4.05
N ALA A 170 11.16 2.30 -5.24
CA ALA A 170 11.99 3.28 -5.92
C ALA A 170 11.52 3.42 -7.38
N PRO A 171 11.63 4.60 -8.02
CA PRO A 171 11.37 4.72 -9.45
C PRO A 171 12.35 3.84 -10.23
N ALA A 172 11.87 3.16 -11.29
CA ALA A 172 12.74 2.30 -12.11
C ALA A 172 13.80 3.11 -12.89
N SER A 173 13.51 4.39 -13.15
CA SER A 173 14.41 5.47 -13.59
C SER A 173 13.59 6.77 -13.69
N ALA A 174 14.23 7.94 -13.56
CA ALA A 174 13.59 9.26 -13.46
C ALA A 174 13.18 9.90 -14.80
N GLU A 175 12.96 9.10 -15.84
CA GLU A 175 12.42 9.65 -17.09
C GLU A 175 10.90 9.73 -16.96
N SER A 176 10.39 10.96 -16.93
CA SER A 176 8.95 11.24 -16.97
C SER A 176 8.42 10.81 -18.34
N ILE A 177 8.17 9.52 -18.52
CA ILE A 177 7.68 8.98 -19.79
C ILE A 177 6.17 9.21 -19.85
N SER A 178 5.77 10.20 -20.64
CA SER A 178 4.45 10.23 -21.27
C SER A 178 4.21 8.86 -21.91
N ALA A 179 3.03 8.27 -21.66
CA ALA A 179 2.64 6.91 -22.03
C ALA A 179 3.42 6.35 -23.24
N PRO A 180 4.25 5.31 -23.06
CA PRO A 180 4.85 4.64 -24.19
C PRO A 180 3.78 3.74 -24.83
N ALA A 181 3.64 3.85 -26.15
CA ALA A 181 2.96 2.83 -26.94
C ALA A 181 3.62 1.48 -26.67
N ALA A 182 2.82 0.46 -26.41
CA ALA A 182 3.28 -0.89 -26.07
C ALA A 182 4.19 -1.44 -27.18
N ALA A 183 5.47 -1.58 -26.87
CA ALA A 183 6.38 -2.46 -27.60
C ALA A 183 6.62 -3.69 -26.71
N SER A 184 6.06 -4.82 -27.13
CA SER A 184 6.29 -6.14 -26.53
C SER A 184 7.70 -6.59 -26.86
N ALA A 185 8.55 -6.72 -25.83
CA ALA A 185 9.72 -7.57 -25.91
C ALA A 185 9.30 -8.96 -25.40
N ASP A 186 9.38 -9.94 -26.29
CA ASP A 186 9.08 -11.34 -26.02
C ASP A 186 10.00 -11.90 -24.93
N LEU A 187 9.50 -11.92 -23.70
CA LEU A 187 9.83 -12.93 -22.72
C LEU A 187 8.55 -13.70 -22.43
N ASP A 188 8.57 -14.99 -22.75
CA ASP A 188 7.48 -15.94 -22.51
C ASP A 188 7.30 -16.14 -21.00
N TRP A 189 6.62 -15.17 -20.38
CA TRP A 189 6.21 -15.20 -18.97
C TRP A 189 4.75 -14.76 -18.87
N SER A 190 3.89 -15.69 -18.43
CA SER A 190 2.44 -15.49 -18.33
C SER A 190 2.07 -14.61 -17.12
N PRO A 191 1.44 -13.43 -17.31
CA PRO A 191 1.07 -12.54 -16.22
C PRO A 191 -0.21 -13.05 -15.56
N SER A 192 -0.10 -13.79 -14.45
CA SER A 192 -1.27 -14.14 -13.65
C SER A 192 -1.36 -13.32 -12.35
N ARG A 193 -2.44 -12.54 -12.28
CA ARG A 193 -3.02 -11.76 -11.15
C ARG A 193 -2.64 -10.28 -11.04
N THR A 194 -3.33 -9.45 -11.83
CA THR A 194 -3.59 -8.03 -11.52
C THR A 194 -4.26 -7.90 -10.15
N ARG A 195 -3.76 -6.99 -9.30
CA ARG A 195 -4.37 -6.68 -8.00
C ARG A 195 -4.71 -5.21 -7.85
N ARG A 196 -5.84 -4.98 -7.19
CA ARG A 196 -6.45 -3.66 -7.03
C ARG A 196 -6.34 -3.21 -5.57
N LEU A 197 -5.70 -2.08 -5.37
CA LEU A 197 -5.59 -1.35 -4.12
C LEU A 197 -6.38 -0.04 -4.22
N THR A 198 -6.97 0.41 -3.12
CA THR A 198 -7.75 1.64 -3.13
C THR A 198 -7.23 2.59 -2.06
N ALA A 199 -6.87 3.81 -2.45
CA ALA A 199 -6.39 4.86 -1.54
C ALA A 199 -7.45 5.95 -1.33
N VAL A 200 -7.63 6.35 -0.08
CA VAL A 200 -8.53 7.40 0.37
C VAL A 200 -7.69 8.35 1.22
N ALA A 201 -7.77 9.64 0.92
CA ALA A 201 -7.22 10.69 1.77
C ALA A 201 -8.35 11.55 2.32
#